data_AF-A0A852K5H0-F1
#
_entry.id   AF-A0A852K5H0-F1
#
_cell.length_a   1.000
_cell.length_b   1.000
_cell.length_c   1.000
_cell.angle_alpha   90.00
_cell.angle_beta   90.00
_cell.angle_gamma   90.00
#
_symmetry.space_group_name_H-M   'P 1'
#
loop_
_entity.id
_entity.type
_entity.pdbx_description
1 polymer ?
#
loop_
_entity_poly.entity_id
_entity_poly.type
_entity_poly.pdbx_seq_one_letter_code
_entity_poly.pdbx_strand_id
1 'polypeptide(L)'
;ITLALILMVTSSTEFIRRNYFELFWYTHHLFLVYFAGLVIHGIAGLVRGQTEQSMAEVHPYDCAEYLTQREHNCTHSCCKDPEFGSIPAESWKWVLAPIILYVFERLLRVWRAQQKVVVKKVVMHPARVLELQMQKKGFCMEVGQYIFVNCPAISALEWHPFTLTSAPEEDFFSIHIRAAGDWTERLINTFQLETPRVEVDGPFGTASEDVFQYEVAMLVGAGIGVTPFASILKSIWYKFQQGDQTLKTKKIYFYWLCRDTGAFAWFNDLLASLEQKLAESGKADFLTYRLFLTGWDTSIVS
;
A
#
# COMPACT_ATOMS: atom_id res chain seq x y z
N ILE A 1 15.35 22.65 -3.75
CA ILE A 1 14.09 22.09 -4.33
C ILE A 1 14.41 21.16 -5.49
N THR A 2 15.03 21.64 -6.57
CA THR A 2 15.34 20.85 -7.77
C THR A 2 16.18 19.60 -7.48
N LEU A 3 17.23 19.72 -6.67
CA LEU A 3 18.05 18.55 -6.29
C LEU A 3 17.22 17.47 -5.56
N ALA A 4 16.37 17.87 -4.62
CA ALA A 4 15.48 16.94 -3.91
C ALA A 4 14.52 16.23 -4.89
N LEU A 5 13.96 16.98 -5.84
CA LEU A 5 13.09 16.40 -6.88
C LEU A 5 13.85 15.41 -7.77
N ILE A 6 15.06 15.75 -8.22
CA ILE A 6 15.89 14.86 -9.06
C ILE A 6 16.19 13.56 -8.32
N LEU A 7 16.61 13.64 -7.05
CA LEU A 7 16.91 12.45 -6.24
C LEU A 7 15.68 11.57 -6.03
N MET A 8 14.52 12.17 -5.74
CA MET A 8 13.26 11.42 -5.64
C MET A 8 12.95 10.72 -6.97
N VAL A 9 12.85 11.45 -8.07
CA VAL A 9 12.45 10.91 -9.38
C VAL A 9 13.40 9.82 -9.88
N THR A 10 14.71 10.03 -9.75
CA THR A 10 15.71 9.03 -10.19
C THR A 10 15.60 7.74 -9.37
N SER A 11 15.43 7.85 -8.06
CA SER A 11 15.22 6.69 -7.18
C SER A 11 13.87 5.99 -7.40
N SER A 12 12.86 6.67 -7.94
CA SER A 12 11.53 6.09 -8.26
C SER A 12 11.54 5.19 -9.50
N THR A 13 12.65 5.14 -10.25
CA THR A 13 12.75 4.31 -11.45
C THR A 13 12.48 2.84 -11.13
N GLU A 14 11.84 2.11 -12.06
CA GLU A 14 11.46 0.72 -11.84
C GLU A 14 12.66 -0.17 -11.46
N PHE A 15 13.82 0.10 -12.05
CA PHE A 15 15.07 -0.59 -11.75
C PHE A 15 15.49 -0.38 -10.29
N ILE A 16 15.53 0.85 -9.78
CA ILE A 16 15.95 1.12 -8.40
C ILE A 16 14.87 0.63 -7.43
N ARG A 17 13.60 0.95 -7.68
CA ARG A 17 12.49 0.58 -6.78
C ARG A 17 12.35 -0.94 -6.60
N ARG A 18 12.66 -1.75 -7.62
CA ARG A 18 12.57 -3.22 -7.54
C ARG A 18 13.81 -3.88 -6.94
N ASN A 19 15.01 -3.34 -7.19
CA ASN A 19 16.27 -3.98 -6.77
C ASN A 19 16.90 -3.37 -5.52
N TYR A 20 16.56 -2.11 -5.19
CA TYR A 20 17.15 -1.33 -4.10
C TYR A 20 16.04 -0.54 -3.39
N PHE A 21 15.11 -1.27 -2.76
CA PHE A 21 13.90 -0.66 -2.20
C PHE A 21 14.21 0.34 -1.08
N GLU A 22 15.23 0.07 -0.25
CA GLU A 22 15.63 1.01 0.81
C GLU A 22 16.10 2.35 0.24
N LEU A 23 16.92 2.33 -0.82
CA LEU A 23 17.39 3.55 -1.46
C LEU A 23 16.21 4.38 -1.97
N PHE A 24 15.26 3.74 -2.65
CA PHE A 24 13.99 4.34 -3.03
C PHE A 24 13.27 4.95 -1.81
N TRP A 25 13.07 4.17 -0.75
CA TRP A 25 12.30 4.57 0.42
C TRP A 25 12.89 5.80 1.11
N TYR A 26 14.20 5.79 1.42
CA TYR A 26 14.85 6.89 2.13
C TYR A 26 14.93 8.17 1.31
N THR A 27 15.25 8.07 0.02
CA THR A 27 15.30 9.24 -0.86
C THR A 27 13.91 9.84 -1.09
N HIS A 28 12.84 9.03 -1.06
CA HIS A 28 11.48 9.55 -1.19
C HIS A 28 11.06 10.44 -0.03
N HIS A 29 11.60 10.25 1.18
CA HIS A 29 11.33 11.14 2.32
C HIS A 29 11.83 12.58 2.12
N LEU A 30 12.65 12.83 1.09
CA LEU A 30 12.99 14.18 0.65
C LEU A 30 11.76 14.98 0.20
N PHE A 31 10.56 14.37 0.08
CA PHE A 31 9.31 15.09 -0.12
C PHE A 31 9.10 16.17 0.96
N LEU A 32 9.53 15.92 2.21
CA LEU A 32 9.44 16.90 3.30
C LEU A 32 10.27 18.16 2.98
N VAL A 33 11.52 17.97 2.54
CA VAL A 33 12.41 19.06 2.12
C VAL A 33 11.88 19.76 0.88
N TYR A 34 11.31 19.00 -0.06
CA TYR A 34 10.73 19.53 -1.28
C TYR A 34 9.55 20.45 -1.00
N PHE A 35 8.55 20.00 -0.23
CA PHE A 35 7.37 20.80 0.09
C PHE A 35 7.68 21.98 1.01
N ALA A 36 8.55 21.81 2.01
CA ALA A 36 9.03 22.94 2.81
C ALA A 36 9.73 23.99 1.93
N GLY A 37 10.59 23.53 1.02
CA GLY A 37 11.24 24.39 0.04
C GLY A 37 10.24 25.11 -0.87
N LEU A 38 9.20 24.45 -1.37
CA LEU A 38 8.16 25.08 -2.21
C LEU A 38 7.43 26.21 -1.49
N VAL A 39 7.10 26.02 -0.21
CA VAL A 39 6.45 27.06 0.61
C VAL A 39 7.38 28.27 0.77
N ILE A 40 8.67 28.04 1.00
CA ILE A 40 9.67 29.11 1.19
C ILE A 40 10.04 29.80 -0.12
N HIS A 41 10.05 29.08 -1.24
CA HIS A 41 10.54 29.56 -2.54
C HIS A 41 9.86 30.85 -3.01
N GLY A 42 8.54 30.94 -2.82
CA GLY A 42 7.74 32.09 -3.24
C GLY A 42 7.88 33.32 -2.34
N ILE A 43 8.41 33.18 -1.11
CA ILE A 43 8.42 34.25 -0.10
C ILE A 43 9.28 35.44 -0.53
N ALA A 44 10.34 35.20 -1.31
CA ALA A 44 11.23 36.26 -1.77
C ALA A 44 10.58 37.26 -2.75
N GLY A 45 9.38 36.97 -3.28
CA GLY A 45 8.63 37.94 -4.10
C GLY A 45 9.35 38.37 -5.39
N LEU A 46 10.20 37.49 -5.95
CA LEU A 46 11.01 37.77 -7.14
C LEU A 46 10.15 38.05 -8.37
N VAL A 47 9.04 37.34 -8.52
CA VAL A 47 8.07 37.61 -9.58
C VAL A 47 7.28 38.86 -9.19
N ARG A 48 7.38 39.88 -10.05
CA ARG A 48 6.71 41.15 -9.86
C ARG A 48 5.52 41.28 -10.78
N GLY A 49 4.45 41.88 -10.27
CA GLY A 49 3.25 42.23 -11.01
C GLY A 49 2.91 43.69 -10.76
N GLN A 50 2.04 44.26 -11.58
CA GLN A 50 1.56 45.62 -11.36
C GLN A 50 0.77 45.66 -10.04
N THR A 51 1.04 46.66 -9.18
CA THR A 51 0.37 46.76 -7.87
C THR A 51 -1.13 46.99 -8.05
N GLU A 52 -1.95 46.62 -7.07
CA GLU A 52 -3.41 46.84 -7.16
C GLU A 52 -3.78 48.32 -7.37
N GLN A 53 -3.05 49.23 -6.71
CA GLN A 53 -3.20 50.68 -6.87
C GLN A 53 -2.86 51.12 -8.30
N SER A 54 -1.74 50.62 -8.83
CA SER A 54 -1.32 50.90 -10.21
C SER A 54 -2.25 50.27 -11.24
N MET A 55 -2.78 49.06 -11.01
CA MET A 55 -3.78 48.41 -11.89
C MET A 55 -5.10 49.18 -11.95
N ALA A 56 -5.50 49.83 -10.84
CA ALA A 56 -6.72 50.63 -10.77
C ALA A 56 -6.57 51.99 -11.47
N GLU A 57 -5.38 52.58 -11.45
CA GLU A 57 -5.10 53.87 -12.11
C GLU A 57 -4.66 53.72 -13.58
N VAL A 58 -3.93 52.65 -13.90
CA VAL A 58 -3.22 52.45 -15.18
C VAL A 58 -3.48 51.03 -15.67
N HIS A 59 -4.70 50.75 -16.12
CA HIS A 59 -5.05 49.41 -16.59
C HIS A 59 -4.32 49.06 -17.91
N PRO A 60 -3.66 47.89 -18.04
CA PRO A 60 -2.86 47.57 -19.22
C PRO A 60 -3.63 47.58 -20.55
N TYR A 61 -4.92 47.21 -20.56
CA TYR A 61 -5.74 47.27 -21.78
C TYR A 61 -6.08 48.71 -22.19
N ASP A 62 -6.33 49.59 -21.23
CA ASP A 62 -6.74 50.98 -21.50
C ASP A 62 -5.53 51.84 -21.92
N CYS A 63 -4.37 51.54 -21.33
CA CYS A 63 -3.11 52.23 -21.63
C CYS A 63 -2.29 51.55 -22.74
N ALA A 64 -2.74 50.41 -23.31
CA ALA A 64 -1.98 49.62 -24.28
C ALA A 64 -1.64 50.41 -25.56
N GLU A 65 -2.61 51.15 -26.09
CA GLU A 65 -2.46 51.92 -27.33
C GLU A 65 -1.42 53.04 -27.17
N TYR A 66 -1.39 53.67 -25.99
CA TYR A 66 -0.50 54.81 -25.70
C TYR A 66 0.96 54.38 -25.45
N LEU A 67 1.20 53.18 -24.92
CA LEU A 67 2.55 52.64 -24.71
C LEU A 67 3.28 52.32 -26.03
N THR A 68 2.54 52.12 -27.12
CA THR A 68 3.11 51.85 -28.45
C THR A 68 3.50 53.10 -29.24
N GLN A 69 2.96 54.27 -28.88
CA GLN A 69 3.20 55.56 -29.56
C GLN A 69 4.27 56.40 -28.83
N ARG A 70 5.36 55.76 -28.38
CA ARG A 70 6.43 56.38 -27.60
C ARG A 70 7.33 57.34 -28.40
N GLU A 71 6.80 57.98 -29.44
CA GLU A 71 7.49 58.97 -30.26
C GLU A 71 6.74 60.30 -30.22
N HIS A 72 7.38 61.24 -29.51
CA HIS A 72 7.28 62.70 -29.62
C HIS A 72 6.01 63.40 -29.10
N ASN A 73 6.21 64.11 -27.98
CA ASN A 73 5.37 65.20 -27.46
C ASN A 73 3.96 64.83 -26.98
N CYS A 74 3.86 63.77 -26.20
CA CYS A 74 2.71 63.59 -25.32
C CYS A 74 2.89 64.45 -24.05
N THR A 75 2.15 65.55 -23.93
CA THR A 75 1.97 66.28 -22.66
C THR A 75 1.08 65.43 -21.75
N HIS A 76 1.68 64.53 -20.98
CA HIS A 76 1.03 63.45 -20.22
C HIS A 76 -0.14 63.93 -19.33
N SER A 77 -1.37 63.63 -19.74
CA SER A 77 -2.54 63.58 -18.82
C SER A 77 -3.33 62.26 -18.89
N CYS A 78 -2.94 61.32 -19.77
CA CYS A 78 -3.78 60.17 -20.13
C CYS A 78 -3.40 58.83 -19.45
N CYS A 79 -2.12 58.52 -19.21
CA CYS A 79 -1.70 57.34 -18.42
C CYS A 79 -0.37 57.61 -17.70
N LYS A 80 -0.26 57.21 -16.41
CA LYS A 80 1.00 57.27 -15.63
C LYS A 80 1.85 56.02 -15.88
N ASP A 81 3.12 56.06 -15.47
CA ASP A 81 3.98 54.87 -15.51
C ASP A 81 3.47 53.79 -14.53
N PRO A 82 3.36 52.52 -14.96
CA PRO A 82 2.88 51.46 -14.09
C PRO A 82 3.89 51.11 -13.00
N GLU A 83 3.44 51.10 -11.75
CA GLU A 83 4.22 50.62 -10.62
C GLU A 83 4.11 49.10 -10.45
N PHE A 84 5.26 48.43 -10.28
CA PHE A 84 5.36 46.99 -10.09
C PHE A 84 5.84 46.64 -8.68
N GLY A 85 5.10 45.74 -8.02
CA GLY A 85 5.40 45.22 -6.69
C GLY A 85 5.61 43.71 -6.71
N SER A 86 6.13 43.17 -5.60
CA SER A 86 6.21 41.72 -5.38
C SER A 86 4.82 41.12 -5.26
N ILE A 87 4.56 40.02 -5.98
CA ILE A 87 3.33 39.25 -5.82
C ILE A 87 3.46 38.39 -4.55
N PRO A 88 2.45 38.32 -3.68
CA PRO A 88 2.50 37.47 -2.50
C PRO A 88 2.62 35.99 -2.85
N ALA A 89 3.29 35.23 -1.99
CA ALA A 89 3.42 33.79 -2.15
C ALA A 89 2.08 33.09 -1.88
N GLU A 90 1.58 32.33 -2.85
CA GLU A 90 0.29 31.64 -2.78
C GLU A 90 0.42 30.11 -2.57
N SER A 91 1.62 29.56 -2.76
CA SER A 91 1.87 28.10 -2.72
C SER A 91 1.48 27.45 -1.38
N TRP A 92 1.60 28.17 -0.27
CA TRP A 92 1.26 27.66 1.05
C TRP A 92 -0.24 27.29 1.18
N LYS A 93 -1.14 28.02 0.50
CA LYS A 93 -2.58 27.76 0.54
C LYS A 93 -2.92 26.37 -0.01
N TRP A 94 -2.23 25.98 -1.09
CA TRP A 94 -2.42 24.70 -1.77
C TRP A 94 -1.71 23.54 -1.07
N VAL A 95 -0.63 23.81 -0.33
CA VAL A 95 0.15 22.80 0.38
C VAL A 95 -0.42 22.50 1.77
N LEU A 96 -1.02 23.49 2.44
CA LEU A 96 -1.43 23.39 3.84
C LEU A 96 -2.50 22.31 4.08
N ALA A 97 -3.61 22.34 3.34
CA ALA A 97 -4.71 21.40 3.54
C ALA A 97 -4.30 19.92 3.31
N PRO A 98 -3.59 19.57 2.22
CA PRO A 98 -3.05 18.23 2.04
C PRO A 98 -2.06 17.79 3.14
N ILE A 99 -1.20 18.69 3.62
CA ILE A 99 -0.27 18.38 4.73
C ILE A 99 -1.03 18.07 6.01
N ILE A 100 -2.05 18.86 6.35
CA ILE A 100 -2.87 18.60 7.54
C ILE A 100 -3.54 17.22 7.44
N LEU A 101 -4.13 16.90 6.30
CA LEU A 101 -4.75 15.60 6.06
C LEU A 101 -3.72 14.45 6.18
N TYR A 102 -2.55 14.63 5.59
CA TYR A 102 -1.45 13.65 5.67
C TYR A 102 -0.99 13.45 7.12
N VAL A 103 -0.74 14.52 7.87
CA VAL A 103 -0.29 14.42 9.28
C VAL A 103 -1.36 13.75 10.13
N PHE A 104 -2.64 14.10 9.93
CA PHE A 104 -3.74 13.44 10.62
C PHE A 104 -3.80 11.93 10.32
N GLU A 105 -3.69 11.54 9.05
CA GLU A 105 -3.66 10.12 8.64
C GLU A 105 -2.48 9.37 9.26
N ARG A 106 -1.29 10.01 9.31
CA ARG A 106 -0.09 9.45 9.94
C ARG A 106 -0.23 9.29 11.45
N LEU A 107 -0.81 10.28 12.14
CA LEU A 107 -1.07 10.19 13.58
C LEU A 107 -2.07 9.07 13.89
N LEU A 108 -3.12 8.92 13.07
CA LEU A 108 -4.06 7.81 13.21
C LEU A 108 -3.38 6.43 13.04
N ARG A 109 -2.46 6.30 12.07
CA ARG A 109 -1.67 5.05 11.91
C ARG A 109 -0.80 4.76 13.12
N VAL A 110 -0.06 5.75 13.62
CA VAL A 110 0.80 5.60 14.80
C VAL A 110 -0.03 5.19 16.02
N TRP A 111 -1.22 5.78 16.20
CA TRP A 111 -2.11 5.42 17.28
C TRP A 111 -2.63 3.97 17.16
N ARG A 112 -3.07 3.54 15.97
CA ARG A 112 -3.50 2.14 15.74
C ARG A 112 -2.36 1.13 15.87
N ALA A 113 -1.14 1.52 15.49
CA ALA A 113 0.05 0.70 15.59
C ALA A 113 0.44 0.33 17.04
N GLN A 114 -0.05 1.08 18.04
CA GLN A 114 0.24 0.82 19.46
C GLN A 114 -0.45 -0.43 20.03
N GLN A 115 -1.19 -1.19 19.21
CA GLN A 115 -1.77 -2.45 19.63
C GLN A 115 -0.69 -3.46 20.09
N LYS A 116 -0.94 -4.14 21.20
CA LYS A 116 -0.01 -5.15 21.74
C LYS A 116 -0.12 -6.44 20.95
N VAL A 117 0.89 -6.73 20.14
CA VAL A 117 0.99 -7.96 19.35
C VAL A 117 1.90 -8.96 20.08
N VAL A 118 1.42 -10.18 20.23
CA VAL A 118 2.20 -11.29 20.81
C VAL A 118 2.30 -12.38 19.76
N VAL A 119 3.53 -12.69 19.34
CA VAL A 119 3.81 -13.82 18.43
C VAL A 119 3.66 -15.11 19.22
N LYS A 120 2.68 -15.94 18.84
CA LYS A 120 2.42 -17.26 19.46
C LYS A 120 3.30 -18.35 18.86
N LYS A 121 3.45 -18.34 17.53
CA LYS A 121 4.14 -19.40 16.79
C LYS A 121 4.78 -18.83 15.54
N VAL A 122 5.96 -19.35 15.24
CA VAL A 122 6.73 -19.06 14.03
C VAL A 122 6.96 -20.38 13.31
N VAL A 123 6.63 -20.45 12.02
CA VAL A 123 6.82 -21.65 11.20
C VAL A 123 7.54 -21.27 9.91
N MET A 124 8.59 -22.03 9.59
CA MET A 124 9.34 -21.90 8.34
C MET A 124 8.83 -22.94 7.35
N HIS A 125 8.25 -22.48 6.25
CA HIS A 125 7.75 -23.30 5.15
C HIS A 125 8.79 -23.42 4.02
N PRO A 126 8.66 -24.43 3.14
CA PRO A 126 9.44 -24.51 1.91
C PRO A 126 9.33 -23.24 1.03
N ALA A 127 10.24 -23.08 0.07
CA ALA A 127 10.32 -21.90 -0.79
C ALA A 127 10.52 -20.55 -0.06
N ARG A 128 11.19 -20.59 1.11
CA ARG A 128 11.52 -19.42 1.95
C ARG A 128 10.28 -18.59 2.31
N VAL A 129 9.26 -19.25 2.86
CA VAL A 129 8.05 -18.60 3.37
C VAL A 129 8.02 -18.71 4.89
N LEU A 130 7.84 -17.57 5.56
CA LEU A 130 7.69 -17.44 7.01
C LEU A 130 6.20 -17.29 7.35
N GLU A 131 5.68 -18.17 8.18
CA GLU A 131 4.38 -18.02 8.81
C GLU A 131 4.53 -17.45 10.22
N LEU A 132 3.86 -16.33 10.47
CA LEU A 132 3.77 -15.71 11.80
C LEU A 132 2.34 -15.85 12.30
N GLN A 133 2.16 -16.55 13.43
CA GLN A 133 0.89 -16.63 14.14
C GLN A 133 0.92 -15.71 15.36
N MET A 134 -0.04 -14.81 15.44
CA MET A 134 -0.13 -13.76 16.46
C MET A 134 -1.43 -13.88 17.25
N GLN A 135 -1.39 -13.47 18.52
CA GLN A 135 -2.56 -13.58 19.39
C GLN A 135 -3.64 -12.57 19.03
N LYS A 136 -4.86 -13.07 18.85
CA LYS A 136 -6.07 -12.28 18.58
C LYS A 136 -6.69 -11.72 19.87
N LYS A 137 -5.99 -10.84 20.61
CA LYS A 137 -6.57 -10.17 21.80
C LYS A 137 -7.41 -8.95 21.38
N GLY A 138 -8.69 -9.16 21.06
CA GLY A 138 -9.60 -8.07 20.65
C GLY A 138 -9.38 -7.56 19.22
N PHE A 139 -8.53 -8.23 18.44
CA PHE A 139 -8.35 -7.98 17.02
C PHE A 139 -9.48 -8.68 16.25
N CYS A 140 -10.35 -7.91 15.62
CA CYS A 140 -11.40 -8.42 14.74
C CYS A 140 -10.92 -8.33 13.30
N MET A 141 -11.12 -9.38 12.50
CA MET A 141 -10.73 -9.43 11.09
C MET A 141 -11.78 -10.19 10.29
N GLU A 142 -11.90 -9.84 9.01
CA GLU A 142 -12.70 -10.56 8.02
C GLU A 142 -11.80 -11.32 7.04
N VAL A 143 -12.41 -12.22 6.27
CA VAL A 143 -11.69 -13.04 5.28
C VAL A 143 -11.02 -12.19 4.21
N GLY A 144 -9.78 -12.53 3.86
CA GLY A 144 -9.05 -11.85 2.79
C GLY A 144 -8.59 -10.43 3.11
N GLN A 145 -8.83 -9.92 4.33
CA GLN A 145 -8.26 -8.66 4.79
C GLN A 145 -6.73 -8.75 4.93
N TYR A 146 -6.07 -7.59 4.97
CA TYR A 146 -4.63 -7.50 5.16
C TYR A 146 -4.27 -6.56 6.30
N ILE A 147 -3.04 -6.68 6.79
CA ILE A 147 -2.47 -5.83 7.84
C ILE A 147 -1.16 -5.24 7.35
N PHE A 148 -0.78 -4.10 7.92
CA PHE A 148 0.59 -3.61 7.81
C PHE A 148 1.40 -4.09 9.01
N VAL A 149 2.63 -4.51 8.75
CA VAL A 149 3.55 -5.05 9.74
C VAL A 149 4.81 -4.22 9.77
N ASN A 150 5.25 -3.86 10.97
CA ASN A 150 6.54 -3.26 11.23
C ASN A 150 7.35 -4.14 12.19
N CYS A 151 8.66 -4.21 11.96
CA CYS A 151 9.61 -4.87 12.85
C CYS A 151 10.69 -3.84 13.21
N PRO A 152 10.63 -3.22 14.41
CA PRO A 152 11.58 -2.19 14.81
C PRO A 152 13.04 -2.64 14.85
N ALA A 153 13.29 -3.95 14.98
CA ALA A 153 14.63 -4.53 14.92
C ALA A 153 15.28 -4.44 13.52
N ILE A 154 14.48 -4.25 12.48
CA ILE A 154 14.93 -4.14 11.08
C ILE A 154 14.85 -2.68 10.62
N SER A 155 13.68 -2.06 10.80
CA SER A 155 13.45 -0.68 10.41
C SER A 155 12.29 -0.11 11.23
N ALA A 156 12.53 1.02 11.89
CA ALA A 156 11.53 1.69 12.73
C ALA A 156 10.42 2.39 11.93
N LEU A 157 10.63 2.63 10.62
CA LEU A 157 9.73 3.45 9.79
C LEU A 157 9.05 2.66 8.67
N GLU A 158 9.55 1.46 8.34
CA GLU A 158 9.00 0.66 7.24
C GLU A 158 7.82 -0.20 7.68
N TRP A 159 6.69 -0.01 6.99
CA TRP A 159 5.47 -0.79 7.20
C TRP A 159 5.15 -1.55 5.92
N HIS A 160 5.05 -2.87 6.00
CA HIS A 160 4.83 -3.73 4.83
C HIS A 160 3.47 -4.44 4.92
N PRO A 161 2.66 -4.44 3.84
CA PRO A 161 1.35 -5.06 3.85
C PRO A 161 1.43 -6.58 3.66
N PHE A 162 0.68 -7.34 4.47
CA PHE A 162 0.53 -8.78 4.35
C PHE A 162 -0.92 -9.21 4.56
N THR A 163 -1.40 -10.06 3.66
CA THR A 163 -2.74 -10.62 3.74
C THR A 163 -2.85 -11.60 4.90
N LEU A 164 -3.95 -11.51 5.64
CA LEU A 164 -4.31 -12.45 6.69
C LEU A 164 -4.68 -13.79 6.05
N THR A 165 -3.96 -14.83 6.46
CA THR A 165 -4.12 -16.21 5.96
C THR A 165 -4.95 -17.10 6.87
N SER A 166 -5.10 -16.68 8.13
CA SER A 166 -5.98 -17.29 9.13
C SER A 166 -7.45 -16.97 8.86
N ALA A 167 -8.34 -17.84 9.34
CA ALA A 167 -9.79 -17.60 9.30
C ALA A 167 -10.23 -16.68 10.44
N PRO A 168 -11.26 -15.84 10.27
CA PRO A 168 -11.89 -15.08 11.36
C PRO A 168 -12.33 -15.93 12.55
N GLU A 169 -12.56 -17.22 12.37
CA GLU A 169 -12.99 -18.15 13.40
C GLU A 169 -11.83 -18.72 14.24
N GLU A 170 -10.56 -18.51 13.84
CA GLU A 170 -9.38 -18.94 14.60
C GLU A 170 -9.05 -17.99 15.79
N ASP A 171 -8.52 -18.55 16.89
CA ASP A 171 -8.08 -17.82 18.11
C ASP A 171 -6.75 -17.04 17.96
N PHE A 172 -6.25 -17.01 16.74
CA PHE A 172 -5.03 -16.32 16.34
C PHE A 172 -5.27 -15.72 14.96
N PHE A 173 -4.46 -14.73 14.61
CA PHE A 173 -4.36 -14.27 13.24
C PHE A 173 -2.96 -14.54 12.72
N SER A 174 -2.85 -14.91 11.44
CA SER A 174 -1.57 -15.26 10.85
C SER A 174 -1.36 -14.68 9.46
N ILE A 175 -0.10 -14.48 9.13
CA ILE A 175 0.36 -14.01 7.82
C ILE A 175 1.45 -14.94 7.29
N HIS A 176 1.53 -15.04 5.97
CA HIS A 176 2.59 -15.76 5.27
C HIS A 176 3.44 -14.78 4.46
N ILE A 177 4.73 -14.71 4.77
CA ILE A 177 5.68 -13.77 4.21
C ILE A 177 6.69 -14.53 3.36
N ARG A 178 6.68 -14.30 2.06
CA ARG A 178 7.68 -14.84 1.14
C ARG A 178 8.89 -13.90 1.07
N ALA A 179 10.10 -14.47 1.00
CA ALA A 179 11.31 -13.74 0.64
C ALA A 179 11.17 -13.12 -0.78
N ALA A 180 11.00 -11.81 -0.86
CA ALA A 180 10.76 -11.09 -2.12
C ALA A 180 11.54 -9.77 -2.24
N GLY A 181 12.24 -9.34 -1.19
CA GLY A 181 13.08 -8.14 -1.20
C GLY A 181 13.81 -7.95 0.12
N ASP A 182 14.65 -6.92 0.21
CA ASP A 182 15.61 -6.70 1.29
C ASP A 182 14.98 -6.74 2.69
N TRP A 183 13.81 -6.14 2.87
CA TRP A 183 13.12 -6.12 4.16
C TRP A 183 12.57 -7.49 4.54
N THR A 184 11.91 -8.20 3.62
CA THR A 184 11.32 -9.53 3.90
C THR A 184 12.40 -10.58 4.12
N GLU A 185 13.53 -10.48 3.40
CA GLU A 185 14.67 -11.37 3.62
C GLU A 185 15.32 -11.16 4.99
N ARG A 186 15.56 -9.90 5.39
CA ARG A 186 16.07 -9.59 6.73
C ARG A 186 15.10 -10.09 7.80
N LEU A 187 13.80 -9.89 7.62
CA LEU A 187 12.77 -10.38 8.54
C LEU A 187 12.85 -11.88 8.73
N ILE A 188 12.87 -12.63 7.64
CA ILE A 188 12.96 -14.09 7.66
C ILE A 188 14.24 -14.54 8.38
N ASN A 189 15.38 -13.91 8.10
CA ASN A 189 16.65 -14.25 8.74
C ASN A 189 16.65 -13.92 10.24
N THR A 190 16.07 -12.78 10.66
CA THR A 190 15.94 -12.43 12.07
C THR A 190 15.09 -13.45 12.82
N PHE A 191 13.95 -13.87 12.26
CA PHE A 191 13.06 -14.87 12.86
C PHE A 191 13.66 -16.28 12.95
N GLN A 192 14.74 -16.57 12.21
CA GLN A 192 15.50 -17.81 12.37
C GLN A 192 16.42 -17.80 13.59
N LEU A 193 16.84 -16.62 14.06
CA LEU A 193 17.78 -16.46 15.16
C LEU A 193 17.07 -16.17 16.48
N GLU A 194 16.05 -15.31 16.46
CA GLU A 194 15.30 -14.88 17.63
C GLU A 194 13.87 -14.46 17.24
N THR A 195 13.00 -14.22 18.23
CA THR A 195 11.63 -13.74 17.99
C THR A 195 11.56 -12.24 18.30
N PRO A 196 11.80 -11.35 17.32
CA PRO A 196 11.75 -9.91 17.56
C PRO A 196 10.33 -9.42 17.84
N ARG A 197 10.23 -8.23 18.42
CA ARG A 197 8.95 -7.53 18.57
C ARG A 197 8.41 -7.12 17.19
N VAL A 198 7.11 -7.31 17.01
CA VAL A 198 6.36 -6.91 15.81
C VAL A 198 5.26 -5.94 16.19
N GLU A 199 5.02 -4.95 15.34
CA GLU A 199 3.90 -4.01 15.43
C GLU A 199 2.97 -4.19 14.23
N VAL A 200 1.66 -4.00 14.45
CA VAL A 200 0.62 -4.26 13.46
C VAL A 200 -0.31 -3.05 13.35
N ASP A 201 -0.68 -2.68 12.13
CA ASP A 201 -1.75 -1.72 11.81
C ASP A 201 -2.79 -2.43 10.92
N GLY A 202 -4.07 -2.31 11.26
CA GLY A 202 -5.17 -2.96 10.55
C GLY A 202 -6.23 -3.58 11.49
N PRO A 203 -7.13 -4.40 10.95
CA PRO A 203 -7.15 -4.90 9.57
C PRO A 203 -7.59 -3.83 8.55
N PHE A 204 -7.25 -4.07 7.28
CA PHE A 204 -7.69 -3.27 6.14
C PHE A 204 -8.52 -4.12 5.19
N GLY A 205 -9.64 -3.53 4.77
CA GLY A 205 -10.63 -4.22 3.97
C GLY A 205 -10.19 -4.55 2.56
N THR A 206 -10.75 -5.60 1.98
CA THR A 206 -10.55 -5.97 0.57
C THR A 206 -11.86 -6.41 -0.08
N ALA A 207 -11.92 -6.34 -1.41
CA ALA A 207 -13.06 -6.84 -2.18
C ALA A 207 -13.29 -8.37 -2.05
N SER A 208 -12.35 -9.11 -1.43
CA SER A 208 -12.48 -10.55 -1.21
C SER A 208 -13.45 -10.89 -0.07
N GLU A 209 -13.85 -9.92 0.75
CA GLU A 209 -14.84 -10.07 1.82
C GLU A 209 -16.23 -10.45 1.29
N ASP A 210 -16.56 -9.99 0.08
CA ASP A 210 -17.88 -10.19 -0.51
C ASP A 210 -18.08 -11.59 -1.10
N VAL A 211 -17.07 -12.47 -1.03
CA VAL A 211 -17.13 -13.84 -1.62
C VAL A 211 -18.38 -14.61 -1.16
N PHE A 212 -18.81 -14.40 0.09
CA PHE A 212 -19.95 -15.08 0.68
C PHE A 212 -21.32 -14.52 0.26
N GLN A 213 -21.34 -13.40 -0.46
CA GLN A 213 -22.57 -12.77 -0.95
C GLN A 213 -23.05 -13.39 -2.26
N TYR A 214 -22.18 -14.13 -2.97
CA TYR A 214 -22.46 -14.75 -4.26
C TYR A 214 -22.74 -16.25 -4.12
N GLU A 215 -23.67 -16.77 -4.92
CA GLU A 215 -23.98 -18.21 -4.94
C GLU A 215 -22.83 -19.05 -5.52
N VAL A 216 -22.12 -18.50 -6.50
CA VAL A 216 -20.99 -19.15 -7.16
C VAL A 216 -19.82 -18.18 -7.18
N ALA A 217 -18.67 -18.60 -6.65
CA ALA A 217 -17.45 -17.79 -6.62
C ALA A 217 -16.31 -18.46 -7.41
N MET A 218 -15.56 -17.67 -8.18
CA MET A 218 -14.34 -18.10 -8.85
C MET A 218 -13.14 -17.38 -8.23
N LEU A 219 -12.27 -18.14 -7.57
CA LEU A 219 -11.08 -17.66 -6.89
C LEU A 219 -9.86 -17.97 -7.76
N VAL A 220 -9.19 -16.95 -8.28
CA VAL A 220 -8.02 -17.11 -9.15
C VAL A 220 -6.80 -16.49 -8.49
N GLY A 221 -5.86 -17.32 -8.04
CA GLY A 221 -4.62 -16.91 -7.37
C GLY A 221 -3.39 -17.17 -8.23
N ALA A 222 -2.39 -16.30 -8.11
CA ALA A 222 -1.07 -16.48 -8.73
C ALA A 222 0.06 -16.29 -7.71
N GLY A 223 0.99 -17.25 -7.61
CA GLY A 223 2.11 -17.21 -6.67
C GLY A 223 1.65 -17.01 -5.21
N ILE A 224 2.25 -16.05 -4.50
CA ILE A 224 1.87 -15.70 -3.10
C ILE A 224 0.50 -15.01 -3.02
N GLY A 225 -0.06 -14.56 -4.15
CA GLY A 225 -1.40 -13.99 -4.24
C GLY A 225 -2.53 -14.97 -3.92
N VAL A 226 -2.21 -16.22 -3.59
CA VAL A 226 -3.15 -17.21 -3.06
C VAL A 226 -3.54 -16.98 -1.59
N THR A 227 -2.72 -16.22 -0.86
CA THR A 227 -2.89 -15.95 0.58
C THR A 227 -4.29 -15.49 1.03
N PRO A 228 -5.02 -14.58 0.35
CA PRO A 228 -6.40 -14.24 0.75
C PRO A 228 -7.34 -15.45 0.66
N PHE A 229 -7.13 -16.32 -0.32
CA PHE A 229 -7.96 -17.51 -0.51
C PHE A 229 -7.72 -18.56 0.56
N ALA A 230 -6.56 -18.58 1.22
CA ALA A 230 -6.33 -19.43 2.40
C ALA A 230 -7.34 -19.11 3.51
N SER A 231 -7.50 -17.81 3.82
CA SER A 231 -8.44 -17.34 4.84
C SER A 231 -9.89 -17.66 4.46
N ILE A 232 -10.26 -17.42 3.19
CA ILE A 232 -11.60 -17.74 2.68
C ILE A 232 -11.90 -19.24 2.80
N LEU A 233 -11.01 -20.11 2.28
CA LEU A 233 -11.20 -21.56 2.29
C LEU A 233 -11.26 -22.13 3.71
N LYS A 234 -10.49 -21.59 4.66
CA LYS A 234 -10.62 -21.96 6.07
C LYS A 234 -11.94 -21.49 6.68
N SER A 235 -12.38 -20.26 6.43
CA SER A 235 -13.65 -19.76 6.97
C SER A 235 -14.85 -20.55 6.46
N ILE A 236 -14.83 -20.95 5.18
CA ILE A 236 -15.81 -21.87 4.60
C ILE A 236 -15.90 -23.16 5.41
N TRP A 237 -14.75 -23.74 5.76
CA TRP A 237 -14.71 -24.94 6.58
C TRP A 237 -15.38 -24.74 7.94
N TYR A 238 -15.03 -23.66 8.65
CA TYR A 238 -15.63 -23.35 9.94
C TYR A 238 -17.13 -23.11 9.87
N LYS A 239 -17.59 -22.34 8.88
CA LYS A 239 -19.01 -22.07 8.66
C LYS A 239 -19.80 -23.35 8.35
N PHE A 240 -19.22 -24.28 7.58
CA PHE A 240 -19.84 -25.59 7.37
C PHE A 240 -19.92 -26.42 8.63
N GLN A 241 -18.85 -26.46 9.42
CA GLN A 241 -18.82 -27.20 10.68
C GLN A 241 -19.86 -26.66 11.68
N GLN A 242 -20.10 -25.35 11.69
CA GLN A 242 -21.07 -24.69 12.55
C GLN A 242 -22.51 -24.76 12.01
N GLY A 243 -22.71 -25.30 10.80
CA GLY A 243 -24.04 -25.38 10.19
C GLY A 243 -24.63 -24.02 9.83
N ASP A 244 -23.80 -23.05 9.48
CA ASP A 244 -24.22 -21.68 9.16
C ASP A 244 -25.16 -21.66 7.94
N GLN A 245 -26.45 -21.43 8.18
CA GLN A 245 -27.49 -21.36 7.13
C GLN A 245 -27.49 -20.03 6.38
N THR A 246 -26.67 -19.04 6.79
CA THR A 246 -26.61 -17.73 6.14
C THR A 246 -25.70 -17.70 4.90
N LEU A 247 -24.91 -18.75 4.70
CA LEU A 247 -24.04 -18.92 3.53
C LEU A 247 -24.87 -18.98 2.23
N LYS A 248 -24.78 -17.93 1.42
CA LYS A 248 -25.37 -17.91 0.07
C LYS A 248 -24.54 -18.73 -0.92
N THR A 249 -23.24 -18.82 -0.70
CA THR A 249 -22.31 -19.54 -1.58
C THR A 249 -22.61 -21.03 -1.56
N LYS A 250 -22.84 -21.58 -2.76
CA LYS A 250 -23.15 -22.99 -3.04
C LYS A 250 -22.03 -23.71 -3.77
N LYS A 251 -21.18 -22.97 -4.51
CA LYS A 251 -20.10 -23.54 -5.32
C LYS A 251 -18.90 -22.60 -5.40
N ILE A 252 -17.71 -23.16 -5.29
CA ILE A 252 -16.45 -22.43 -5.45
C ILE A 252 -15.56 -23.12 -6.47
N TYR A 253 -15.05 -22.34 -7.41
CA TYR A 253 -14.00 -22.75 -8.33
C TYR A 253 -12.69 -22.07 -7.93
N PHE A 254 -11.69 -22.85 -7.54
CA PHE A 254 -10.40 -22.34 -7.10
C PHE A 254 -9.30 -22.69 -8.11
N TYR A 255 -8.70 -21.68 -8.72
CA TYR A 255 -7.62 -21.80 -9.69
C TYR A 255 -6.36 -21.21 -9.10
N TRP A 256 -5.30 -22.00 -8.98
CA TRP A 256 -4.02 -21.51 -8.49
C TRP A 256 -2.91 -21.76 -9.49
N LEU A 257 -2.29 -20.67 -9.93
CA LEU A 257 -1.16 -20.67 -10.84
C LEU A 257 0.12 -20.40 -10.06
N CYS A 258 1.09 -21.29 -10.12
CA CYS A 258 2.40 -21.05 -9.50
C CYS A 258 3.53 -21.59 -10.37
N ARG A 259 4.69 -20.92 -10.31
CA ARG A 259 5.91 -21.35 -11.00
C ARG A 259 6.76 -22.31 -10.19
N ASP A 260 6.61 -22.30 -8.87
CA ASP A 260 7.47 -23.00 -7.93
C ASP A 260 6.68 -24.12 -7.24
N THR A 261 7.20 -25.35 -7.30
CA THR A 261 6.62 -26.53 -6.65
C THR A 261 6.65 -26.42 -5.13
N GLY A 262 7.67 -25.79 -4.55
CA GLY A 262 7.81 -25.63 -3.10
C GLY A 262 6.76 -24.71 -2.49
N ALA A 263 6.25 -23.75 -3.28
CA ALA A 263 5.16 -22.87 -2.85
C ALA A 263 3.83 -23.62 -2.66
N PHE A 264 3.63 -24.78 -3.31
CA PHE A 264 2.42 -25.59 -3.18
C PHE A 264 2.35 -26.37 -1.86
N ALA A 265 3.49 -26.65 -1.22
CA ALA A 265 3.54 -27.61 -0.11
C ALA A 265 2.59 -27.25 1.05
N TRP A 266 2.68 -26.03 1.58
CA TRP A 266 1.89 -25.63 2.76
C TRP A 266 0.39 -25.49 2.47
N PHE A 267 0.03 -25.11 1.24
CA PHE A 267 -1.36 -24.86 0.87
C PHE A 267 -2.06 -26.12 0.35
N ASN A 268 -1.31 -27.09 -0.19
CA ASN A 268 -1.85 -28.37 -0.63
C ASN A 268 -2.43 -29.16 0.55
N ASP A 269 -1.78 -29.12 1.71
CA ASP A 269 -2.28 -29.78 2.93
C ASP A 269 -3.63 -29.19 3.37
N LEU A 270 -3.80 -27.86 3.24
CA LEU A 270 -5.06 -27.18 3.50
C LEU A 270 -6.15 -27.63 2.51
N LEU A 271 -5.84 -27.69 1.21
CA LEU A 271 -6.79 -28.12 0.17
C LEU A 271 -7.23 -29.57 0.37
N ALA A 272 -6.27 -30.47 0.61
CA ALA A 272 -6.55 -31.89 0.84
C ALA A 272 -7.42 -32.10 2.10
N SER A 273 -7.08 -31.42 3.20
CA SER A 273 -7.90 -31.48 4.42
C SER A 273 -9.30 -30.91 4.19
N LEU A 274 -9.44 -29.88 3.36
CA LEU A 274 -10.73 -29.27 3.08
C LEU A 274 -11.59 -30.18 2.20
N GLU A 275 -11.02 -30.74 1.14
CA GLU A 275 -11.68 -31.67 0.23
C GLU A 275 -12.20 -32.91 0.97
N GLN A 276 -11.36 -33.53 1.80
CA GLN A 276 -11.74 -34.70 2.59
C GLN A 276 -12.95 -34.41 3.48
N LYS A 277 -12.93 -33.29 4.21
CA LYS A 277 -14.00 -32.94 5.15
C LYS A 277 -15.30 -32.51 4.45
N LEU A 278 -15.18 -31.84 3.30
CA LEU A 278 -16.34 -31.53 2.46
C LEU A 278 -16.99 -32.80 1.91
N ALA A 279 -16.19 -33.80 1.53
CA ALA A 279 -16.69 -35.11 1.12
C ALA A 279 -17.41 -35.84 2.26
N GLU A 280 -16.83 -35.87 3.48
CA GLU A 280 -17.45 -36.44 4.68
C GLU A 280 -18.79 -35.77 5.03
N SER A 281 -18.92 -34.46 4.75
CA SER A 281 -20.13 -33.68 5.00
C SER A 281 -21.18 -33.77 3.87
N GLY A 282 -20.99 -34.65 2.87
CA GLY A 282 -21.89 -34.80 1.72
C GLY A 282 -21.87 -33.62 0.74
N LYS A 283 -20.82 -32.79 0.81
CA LYS A 283 -20.63 -31.56 0.02
C LYS A 283 -19.36 -31.63 -0.85
N ALA A 284 -19.04 -32.82 -1.36
CA ALA A 284 -17.87 -33.03 -2.22
C ALA A 284 -17.84 -32.06 -3.42
N ASP A 285 -19.02 -31.77 -3.99
CA ASP A 285 -19.15 -30.85 -5.11
C ASP A 285 -19.10 -29.37 -4.71
N PHE A 286 -18.87 -29.00 -3.45
CA PHE A 286 -18.83 -27.59 -3.06
C PHE A 286 -17.60 -26.85 -3.59
N LEU A 287 -16.43 -27.49 -3.52
CA LEU A 287 -15.15 -26.91 -3.93
C LEU A 287 -14.60 -27.70 -5.12
N THR A 288 -14.33 -27.02 -6.22
CA THR A 288 -13.57 -27.58 -7.34
C THR A 288 -12.29 -26.78 -7.49
N TYR A 289 -11.14 -27.43 -7.29
CA TYR A 289 -9.86 -26.77 -7.48
C TYR A 289 -9.05 -27.31 -8.65
N ARG A 290 -8.22 -26.43 -9.22
CA ARG A 290 -7.29 -26.70 -10.32
C ARG A 290 -5.97 -26.02 -10.01
N LEU A 291 -4.90 -26.81 -9.90
CA LEU A 291 -3.54 -26.32 -9.71
C LEU A 291 -2.80 -26.32 -11.04
N PHE A 292 -2.19 -25.19 -11.39
CA PHE A 292 -1.42 -25.01 -12.61
C PHE A 292 0.02 -24.70 -12.26
N LEU A 293 0.91 -25.65 -12.53
CA LEU A 293 2.35 -25.43 -12.48
C LEU A 293 2.81 -24.82 -13.81
N THR A 294 3.28 -23.57 -13.77
CA THR A 294 3.70 -22.82 -14.97
C THR A 294 5.22 -22.68 -15.10
N GLY A 295 5.99 -23.16 -14.11
CA GLY A 295 7.44 -23.22 -14.18
C GLY A 295 7.88 -24.49 -14.91
N TRP A 296 8.65 -24.32 -15.99
CA TRP A 296 9.35 -25.42 -16.66
C TRP A 296 10.80 -25.42 -16.17
N ASP A 297 11.23 -26.51 -15.54
CA ASP A 297 12.63 -26.67 -15.14
C ASP A 297 13.41 -27.22 -16.34
N THR A 298 14.19 -26.36 -17.02
CA THR A 298 15.02 -26.78 -18.16
C THR A 298 16.24 -27.59 -17.73
N SER A 299 16.53 -27.68 -16.43
CA SER A 299 17.67 -28.44 -15.89
C SER A 299 17.46 -29.96 -15.87
N ILE A 300 16.23 -30.44 -16.07
CA ILE A 300 15.90 -31.88 -16.10
C ILE A 300 16.23 -32.52 -17.47
N VAL A 301 16.64 -31.72 -18.46
CA VAL A 301 16.93 -32.17 -19.84
C VAL A 301 18.41 -31.98 -20.22
N SER A 302 19.30 -31.70 -19.26
CA SER A 302 20.76 -31.58 -19.51
C SER A 302 21.56 -32.64 -18.77
#